data_AF-A0A8T6XIT3-F1
#
_entry.id   AF-A0A8T6XIT3-F1
#
_cell.length_a   1.000
_cell.length_b   1.000
_cell.length_c   1.000
_cell.angle_alpha   90.00
_cell.angle_beta   90.00
_cell.angle_gamma   90.00
#
_symmetry.space_group_name_H-M   'P 1'
#
loop_
_entity.id
_entity.type
_entity.pdbx_description
1 polymer ?
#
loop_
_entity_poly.entity_id
_entity_poly.type
_entity_poly.pdbx_seq_one_letter_code
_entity_poly.pdbx_strand_id
1 'polypeptide(L)'
;SIIAVSEGAMLGDGEEVLQDKSLDAFGHVKLGGIGKRLAKLIEERTGVESRSVVLGHLQRGGPPSALDRVLSTQFGWYAAELVDAGDYGKMPASRSGRIEVVTLAEAVGRLKVLDPERIRVSNGLWWS
;
A
#
# COMPACT_ATOMS: atom_id res chain seq x y z
N SER A 1 17.03 7.82 -14.90
CA SER A 1 15.94 8.17 -13.97
C SER A 1 15.29 6.90 -13.46
N ILE A 2 14.80 6.86 -12.22
CA ILE A 2 14.02 5.74 -11.66
C ILE A 2 12.65 6.31 -11.27
N ILE A 3 11.58 5.62 -11.68
CA ILE A 3 10.21 6.03 -11.39
C ILE A 3 9.52 4.90 -10.64
N ALA A 4 8.96 5.22 -9.47
CA ALA A 4 8.10 4.32 -8.71
C ALA A 4 6.64 4.75 -8.89
N VAL A 5 5.74 3.80 -9.15
CA VAL A 5 4.31 4.05 -9.36
C VAL A 5 3.48 3.03 -8.57
N SER A 6 2.45 3.50 -7.87
CA SER A 6 1.52 2.64 -7.15
C SER A 6 0.60 1.90 -8.13
N GLU A 7 0.23 0.66 -7.81
CA GLU A 7 -0.69 -0.16 -8.62
C GLU A 7 -2.06 0.47 -8.83
N GLY A 8 -2.52 1.30 -7.88
CA GLY A 8 -3.78 2.06 -7.97
C GLY A 8 -3.62 3.48 -8.53
N ALA A 9 -2.48 3.82 -9.15
CA ALA A 9 -2.33 5.14 -9.76
C ALA A 9 -3.16 5.26 -11.05
N MET A 10 -3.84 6.40 -11.21
CA MET A 10 -4.65 6.73 -12.38
C MET A 10 -3.87 7.62 -13.35
N LEU A 11 -4.06 7.44 -14.66
CA LEU A 11 -3.47 8.31 -15.69
C LEU A 11 -4.51 9.33 -16.17
N GLY A 12 -4.08 10.59 -16.30
CA GLY A 12 -4.89 11.65 -16.90
C GLY A 12 -6.26 11.81 -16.25
N ASP A 13 -7.30 11.63 -17.07
CA ASP A 13 -8.73 11.82 -16.86
C ASP A 13 -9.42 10.80 -15.94
N GLY A 14 -8.63 9.98 -15.23
CA GLY A 14 -9.13 9.10 -14.17
C GLY A 14 -9.43 7.68 -14.62
N GLU A 15 -8.97 7.27 -15.81
CA GLU A 15 -9.06 5.87 -16.20
C GLU A 15 -8.11 5.01 -15.35
N GLU A 16 -8.69 4.05 -14.63
CA GLU A 16 -7.92 2.99 -13.99
C GLU A 16 -7.22 2.14 -15.05
N VAL A 17 -5.90 1.99 -14.91
CA VAL A 17 -5.16 1.06 -15.75
C VAL A 17 -5.36 -0.34 -15.18
N LEU A 18 -6.27 -1.09 -15.82
CA LEU A 18 -6.57 -2.47 -15.46
C LEU A 18 -5.67 -3.41 -16.26
N GLN A 19 -5.06 -4.39 -15.59
CA GLN A 19 -4.27 -5.41 -16.28
C GLN A 19 -5.17 -6.45 -16.95
N ASP A 20 -6.30 -6.75 -16.30
CA ASP A 20 -7.31 -7.70 -16.76
C ASP A 20 -8.61 -7.39 -16.01
N LYS A 21 -9.78 -7.43 -16.67
CA LYS A 21 -11.09 -7.21 -15.99
C LYS A 21 -11.52 -8.41 -15.12
N SER A 22 -10.61 -9.36 -14.89
CA SER A 22 -10.87 -10.51 -14.04
C SER A 22 -10.87 -10.10 -12.57
N LEU A 23 -11.91 -10.55 -11.86
CA LEU A 23 -11.98 -10.45 -10.41
C LEU A 23 -10.98 -11.44 -9.81
N ASP A 24 -10.31 -11.05 -8.72
CA ASP A 24 -9.55 -11.99 -7.91
C ASP A 24 -10.49 -12.95 -7.13
N ALA A 25 -9.90 -13.88 -6.36
CA ALA A 25 -10.65 -14.85 -5.56
C ALA A 25 -11.55 -14.21 -4.48
N PHE A 26 -11.41 -12.90 -4.25
CA PHE A 26 -12.17 -12.12 -3.26
C PHE A 26 -13.15 -11.13 -3.93
N GLY A 27 -13.27 -11.13 -5.26
CA GLY A 27 -14.20 -10.28 -5.99
C GLY A 27 -13.65 -8.87 -6.28
N HIS A 28 -12.36 -8.61 -6.07
CA HIS A 28 -11.76 -7.31 -6.37
C HIS A 28 -11.17 -7.28 -7.78
N VAL A 29 -11.26 -6.12 -8.44
CA VAL A 29 -10.63 -5.90 -9.76
C VAL A 29 -9.12 -6.00 -9.60
N LYS A 30 -8.46 -6.81 -10.42
CA LYS A 30 -6.99 -6.86 -10.45
C LYS A 30 -6.43 -5.58 -11.07
N LEU A 31 -6.07 -4.65 -10.19
CA LEU A 31 -5.27 -3.48 -10.53
C LEU A 31 -3.89 -3.93 -11.02
N GLY A 32 -3.38 -3.30 -12.07
CA GLY A 32 -2.06 -3.63 -12.60
C GLY A 32 -1.80 -3.09 -14.01
N GLY A 33 -0.55 -3.16 -14.46
CA GLY A 33 -0.17 -2.72 -15.81
C GLY A 33 0.14 -1.23 -15.95
N ILE A 34 -0.10 -0.41 -14.93
CA ILE A 34 0.27 1.01 -14.90
C ILE A 34 1.76 1.24 -15.23
N GLY A 35 2.66 0.43 -14.67
CA GLY A 35 4.10 0.53 -14.95
C GLY A 35 4.42 0.33 -16.43
N LYS A 36 3.79 -0.68 -17.06
CA LYS A 36 3.97 -0.95 -18.50
C LYS A 36 3.40 0.18 -19.36
N ARG A 37 2.22 0.71 -18.97
CA ARG A 37 1.60 1.83 -19.68
C ARG A 37 2.45 3.10 -19.59
N LEU A 38 2.97 3.41 -18.40
CA LEU A 38 3.82 4.56 -18.16
C LEU A 38 5.14 4.46 -18.94
N ALA A 39 5.79 3.31 -18.94
CA ALA A 39 7.02 3.08 -19.70
C ALA A 39 6.83 3.36 -21.20
N LYS A 40 5.74 2.84 -21.79
CA LYS A 40 5.38 3.11 -23.19
C LYS A 40 5.15 4.61 -23.46
N LEU A 41 4.43 5.30 -22.56
CA LEU A 41 4.16 6.73 -22.71
C LEU A 41 5.44 7.59 -22.63
N ILE A 42 6.40 7.21 -21.79
CA ILE A 42 7.69 7.90 -21.69
C ILE A 42 8.48 7.72 -22.98
N GLU A 43 8.59 6.49 -23.48
CA GLU A 43 9.25 6.20 -24.76
C GLU A 43 8.63 7.01 -25.92
N GLU A 44 7.30 6.99 -26.05
CA GLU A 44 6.59 7.69 -27.12
C GLU A 44 6.80 9.22 -27.08
N ARG A 45 6.91 9.81 -25.88
CA ARG A 45 6.99 11.26 -25.72
C ARG A 45 8.42 11.79 -25.69
N THR A 46 9.40 10.97 -25.32
CA THR A 46 10.78 11.41 -25.06
C THR A 46 11.82 10.73 -25.94
N GLY A 47 11.47 9.62 -26.59
CA GLY A 47 12.42 8.78 -27.33
C GLY A 47 13.38 7.97 -26.45
N VAL A 48 13.22 8.01 -25.12
CA VAL A 48 14.10 7.31 -24.17
C VAL A 48 13.55 5.94 -23.83
N GLU A 49 14.32 4.89 -24.11
CA GLU A 49 14.00 3.50 -23.74
C GLU A 49 13.67 3.41 -22.24
N SER A 50 12.52 2.83 -21.91
CA SER A 50 11.96 2.77 -20.57
C SER A 50 11.48 1.35 -20.27
N ARG A 51 12.01 0.75 -19.21
CA ARG A 51 11.66 -0.62 -18.80
C ARG A 51 10.83 -0.59 -17.52
N SER A 52 9.70 -1.30 -17.52
CA SER A 52 8.86 -1.49 -16.32
C SER A 52 9.17 -2.82 -15.64
N VAL A 53 9.32 -2.81 -14.32
CA VAL A 53 9.46 -4.03 -13.49
C VAL A 53 8.38 -4.03 -12.42
N VAL A 54 7.62 -5.13 -12.31
CA VAL A 54 6.61 -5.34 -11.26
C VAL A 54 7.22 -6.23 -10.19
N LEU A 55 7.37 -5.68 -8.98
CA LEU A 55 8.08 -6.35 -7.88
C LEU A 55 7.19 -7.26 -7.02
N GLY A 56 5.89 -7.40 -7.34
CA GLY A 56 4.84 -8.08 -6.55
C GLY A 56 5.33 -9.07 -5.47
N HIS A 57 5.55 -10.34 -5.85
CA HIS A 57 5.98 -11.40 -4.91
C HIS A 57 7.31 -11.11 -4.21
N LEU A 58 8.23 -10.39 -4.86
CA LEU A 58 9.52 -10.03 -4.26
C LEU A 58 9.35 -9.00 -3.12
N GLN A 59 8.45 -8.04 -3.29
CA GLN A 59 8.13 -7.03 -2.25
C GLN A 59 7.41 -7.64 -1.04
N ARG A 60 6.61 -8.69 -1.23
CA ARG A 60 5.80 -9.32 -0.17
C ARG A 60 6.39 -10.62 0.39
N GLY A 61 7.37 -11.20 -0.29
CA GLY A 61 7.96 -12.50 0.03
C GLY A 61 9.34 -12.45 0.66
N GLY A 62 9.91 -11.25 0.86
CA GLY A 62 11.16 -11.09 1.62
C GLY A 62 10.97 -11.44 3.11
N PRO A 63 12.05 -11.83 3.82
CA PRO A 63 11.96 -12.04 5.25
C PRO A 63 11.52 -10.74 5.96
N PRO A 64 10.64 -10.81 6.97
CA PRO A 64 10.17 -9.64 7.69
C PRO A 64 11.36 -8.91 8.32
N SER A 65 11.30 -7.57 8.39
CA SER A 65 12.32 -6.79 9.08
C SER A 65 12.32 -7.06 10.59
N ALA A 66 13.36 -6.61 11.30
CA ALA A 66 13.38 -6.69 12.76
C ALA A 66 12.19 -5.95 13.40
N LEU A 67 11.80 -4.81 12.82
CA LEU A 67 10.64 -4.05 13.26
C LEU A 67 9.35 -4.83 13.04
N ASP A 68 9.18 -5.45 11.87
CA ASP A 68 7.98 -6.26 11.57
C ASP A 68 7.85 -7.41 12.56
N ARG A 69 8.96 -8.11 12.87
CA ARG A 69 8.94 -9.20 13.86
C ARG A 69 8.52 -8.73 15.25
N VAL A 70 9.10 -7.62 15.74
CA VAL A 70 8.74 -7.06 17.05
C VAL A 70 7.26 -6.66 17.07
N LEU A 71 6.80 -5.96 16.03
CA LEU A 71 5.41 -5.51 15.94
C LEU A 71 4.43 -6.68 15.87
N SER A 72 4.73 -7.71 15.07
CA SER A 72 3.91 -8.92 14.97
C SER A 72 3.83 -9.66 16.31
N THR A 73 4.95 -9.78 17.05
CA THR A 73 4.95 -10.39 18.38
C THR A 73 4.08 -9.58 19.37
N GLN A 74 4.21 -8.26 19.38
CA GLN A 74 3.38 -7.40 20.22
C GLN A 74 1.90 -7.57 19.87
N PHE A 75 1.52 -7.50 18.60
CA PHE A 75 0.13 -7.70 18.18
C PHE A 75 -0.39 -9.08 18.59
N GLY A 76 0.40 -10.14 18.41
CA GLY A 76 0.03 -11.49 18.85
C GLY A 76 -0.21 -11.58 20.36
N TRP A 77 0.67 -10.94 21.16
CA TRP A 77 0.52 -10.87 22.61
C TRP A 77 -0.79 -10.20 23.03
N TYR A 78 -1.02 -8.96 22.59
CA TYR A 78 -2.22 -8.21 22.96
C TYR A 78 -3.50 -8.87 22.43
N ALA A 79 -3.47 -9.49 21.25
CA ALA A 79 -4.61 -10.24 20.75
C ALA A 79 -4.93 -11.46 21.64
N ALA A 80 -3.91 -12.17 22.14
CA ALA A 80 -4.10 -13.28 23.06
C ALA A 80 -4.70 -12.81 24.40
N GLU A 81 -4.24 -11.68 24.94
CA GLU A 81 -4.82 -11.08 26.15
C GLU A 81 -6.30 -10.72 25.97
N LEU A 82 -6.70 -10.18 24.81
CA LEU A 82 -8.10 -9.87 24.51
C LEU A 82 -8.97 -11.14 24.47
N VAL A 83 -8.46 -12.22 23.88
CA VAL A 83 -9.18 -13.49 23.81
C VAL A 83 -9.33 -14.10 25.21
N ASP A 84 -8.26 -14.11 26.02
CA ASP A 84 -8.29 -14.62 27.39
C ASP A 84 -9.29 -13.85 28.27
N ALA A 85 -9.38 -12.53 28.09
CA ALA A 85 -10.35 -11.67 28.76
C ALA A 85 -11.79 -11.77 28.20
N GLY A 86 -12.01 -12.53 27.12
CA GLY A 86 -13.30 -12.61 26.42
C GLY A 86 -13.73 -11.30 25.74
N ASP A 87 -12.79 -10.40 25.47
CA ASP A 87 -13.03 -9.06 24.92
C ASP A 87 -12.98 -9.07 23.38
N TYR A 88 -13.99 -9.68 22.78
CA TYR A 88 -14.10 -9.85 21.33
C TYR A 88 -14.53 -8.57 20.59
N GLY A 89 -14.35 -8.56 19.26
CA GLY A 89 -14.71 -7.43 18.41
C GLY A 89 -13.71 -6.27 18.43
N LYS A 90 -12.52 -6.52 18.97
CA LYS A 90 -11.41 -5.56 19.07
C LYS A 90 -10.13 -6.12 18.46
N MET A 91 -9.18 -5.24 18.17
CA MET A 91 -7.85 -5.61 17.68
C MET A 91 -6.77 -4.68 18.23
N PRO A 92 -5.53 -5.17 18.39
CA PRO A 92 -4.39 -4.30 18.62
C PRO A 92 -4.05 -3.50 17.36
N ALA A 93 -3.67 -2.23 17.54
CA ALA A 93 -3.23 -1.32 16.50
C ALA A 93 -2.00 -0.54 16.99
N SER A 94 -1.12 -0.16 16.06
CA SER A 94 0.03 0.69 16.38
C SER A 94 -0.27 2.16 16.07
N ARG A 95 -0.21 3.02 17.10
CA ARG A 95 -0.35 4.47 16.97
C ARG A 95 0.84 5.16 17.64
N SER A 96 1.58 5.96 16.87
CA SER A 96 2.74 6.72 17.35
C SER A 96 3.76 5.88 18.14
N GLY A 97 4.00 4.64 17.69
CA GLY A 97 4.96 3.71 18.32
C GLY A 97 4.44 3.00 19.57
N ARG A 98 3.15 3.13 19.90
CA ARG A 98 2.50 2.42 21.01
C ARG A 98 1.43 1.48 20.49
N ILE A 99 1.18 0.39 21.23
CA ILE A 99 0.06 -0.51 20.95
C ILE A 99 -1.16 -0.03 21.71
N GLU A 100 -2.25 0.12 20.98
CA GLU A 100 -3.58 0.49 21.48
C GLU A 100 -4.58 -0.58 21.06
N VAL A 101 -5.63 -0.79 21.84
CA VAL A 101 -6.76 -1.66 21.47
C VAL A 101 -7.85 -0.79 20.87
N VAL A 102 -8.32 -1.14 19.67
CA VAL A 102 -9.41 -0.45 18.97
C VAL A 102 -10.51 -1.44 18.61
N THR A 103 -11.73 -0.95 18.43
CA THR A 103 -12.82 -1.79 17.91
C THR A 103 -12.62 -2.09 16.42
N LEU A 104 -13.09 -3.24 15.97
CA LEU A 104 -13.07 -3.56 14.54
C LEU A 104 -13.87 -2.55 13.71
N ALA A 105 -14.96 -1.99 14.27
CA ALA A 105 -15.76 -0.95 13.65
C ALA A 105 -14.95 0.33 13.39
N GLU A 106 -14.14 0.77 14.35
CA GLU A 106 -13.24 1.92 14.18
C GLU A 106 -12.15 1.64 13.13
N ALA A 107 -11.65 0.40 13.08
CA ALA A 107 -10.57 0.03 12.16
C ALA A 107 -11.00 0.04 10.68
N VAL A 108 -12.24 -0.35 10.38
CA VAL A 108 -12.76 -0.41 9.00
C VAL A 108 -13.40 0.90 8.52
N GLY A 109 -13.77 1.80 9.44
CA GLY A 109 -14.60 2.96 9.13
C GLY A 109 -13.92 4.08 8.33
N ARG A 110 -12.58 4.13 8.30
CA ARG A 110 -11.85 5.22 7.63
C ARG A 110 -10.55 4.75 6.99
N LEU A 111 -10.40 5.00 5.70
CA LEU A 111 -9.14 4.80 5.00
C LEU A 111 -8.10 5.83 5.46
N LYS A 112 -6.89 5.34 5.79
CA LYS A 112 -5.73 6.18 6.08
C LYS A 112 -5.08 6.61 4.77
N VAL A 113 -5.39 7.83 4.34
CA VAL A 113 -4.78 8.45 3.14
C VAL A 113 -3.47 9.15 3.48
N LEU A 114 -2.65 9.40 2.47
CA LEU A 114 -1.44 10.22 2.60
C LEU A 114 -1.81 11.65 2.99
N ASP A 115 -1.02 12.23 3.89
CA ASP A 115 -1.16 13.63 4.30
C ASP A 115 -0.84 14.57 3.11
N PRO A 116 -1.80 15.42 2.67
CA PRO A 116 -1.60 16.36 1.57
C PRO A 116 -0.38 17.27 1.76
N GLU A 117 -0.07 17.68 2.99
CA GLU A 117 1.08 18.54 3.26
C GLU A 117 2.40 17.80 3.02
N ARG A 118 2.47 16.50 3.35
CA ARG A 118 3.65 15.68 3.03
C ARG A 118 3.82 15.52 1.52
N ILE A 119 2.72 15.39 0.77
CA ILE A 119 2.76 15.34 -0.70
C ILE A 119 3.30 16.66 -1.25
N ARG A 120 2.79 17.79 -0.75
CA ARG A 120 3.21 19.13 -1.17
C ARG A 120 4.69 19.37 -0.92
N VAL A 121 5.18 19.07 0.29
CA VAL A 121 6.61 19.22 0.64
C VAL A 121 7.49 18.32 -0.22
N SER A 122 7.10 17.05 -0.42
CA SER A 122 7.81 16.16 -1.33
C SER A 122 7.91 16.77 -2.73
N ASN A 123 6.80 17.23 -3.31
CA ASN A 123 6.83 17.86 -4.63
C ASN A 123 7.75 19.10 -4.69
N GLY A 124 7.80 19.92 -3.63
CA GLY A 124 8.72 21.06 -3.58
C GLY A 124 10.20 20.67 -3.58
N LEU A 125 10.56 19.52 -3.01
CA LEU A 125 11.94 19.04 -2.90
C LEU A 125 12.47 18.36 -4.17
N TRP A 126 11.60 17.73 -4.96
CA TRP A 126 12.02 16.95 -6.15
C TRP A 126 11.86 17.70 -7.47
N TRP A 127 11.13 18.84 -7.48
CA TRP A 127 10.84 19.63 -8.68
C TRP A 127 11.39 21.08 -8.61
N SER A 128 12.33 21.35 -7.70
CA SER A 128 13.15 22.58 -7.68
C SER A 128 14.54 22.34 -8.25
#